data_AF-A0A8S3QNQ6-F1
#
_entry.id   AF-A0A8S3QNQ6-F1
#
_cell.length_a   1.000
_cell.length_b   1.000
_cell.length_c   1.000
_cell.angle_alpha   90.00
_cell.angle_beta   90.00
_cell.angle_gamma   90.00
#
_symmetry.space_group_name_H-M   'P 1'
#
loop_
_entity.id
_entity.type
_entity.pdbx_description
1 polymer ?
#
loop_
_entity_poly.entity_id
_entity_poly.type
_entity_poly.pdbx_seq_one_letter_code
_entity_poly.pdbx_strand_id
1 'polypeptide(L)'
;MESLEPHQLLLVMDWAMKFLPMRYREKQSDFFGQKGLNWHVSVAIVKPENTTLQHKTYVHLFDGVRQDWFAVASIIENTLMTIKKQMPNIEEVFLRSDNAGCYHCGCLWLSLYGISQRTGLKILRYDYSEAQSGKSFCDAKIAHMRSKMKMFVSSGNNISSAEEMKAAIMSGAGVTGCQCAVADVDTSKQEMTSHRFKGVNSFSNLEFQDGDILVWNSYNIGIGKKIPRSSVLRQEQGETGLNVINDEPRATYGAIKSKDNSTTANHQDNMSDRDTEGTSSDMGWALRKERKFVRFSTEVKDFLKQEFEAGEISGKKSNPVTTSINMRTKVDEHGVRVFKADQFLQPSQIASFFARLSVMSKKTAPQQGTLDLPEENDDDLFNIIREIEEGEIHNCTINLKEVAHNKPSEQSSVYSARHSASRAVDGHVKSFIHTNIEQSPYWIVDLGKNYQIQQIKIFNKNDGDKSTGERLRDLDIMIGPSHNKMQICAHYVGPAKLGEYLQFTCEHVENARYVKLVSTGTNCCMLQRSKCMQ
;
A
#
# COMPACT_ATOMS: atom_id res chain seq x y z
N MET A 1 18.42 1.22 9.36
CA MET A 1 18.06 2.17 10.44
C MET A 1 18.99 2.01 11.63
N GLU A 2 19.21 0.80 12.16
CA GLU A 2 20.16 0.58 13.28
C GLU A 2 21.62 0.92 12.94
N SER A 3 21.99 0.73 11.67
CA SER A 3 23.31 1.02 11.09
C SER A 3 23.45 2.43 10.50
N LEU A 4 22.55 3.37 10.83
CA LEU A 4 22.64 4.74 10.31
C LEU A 4 23.71 5.50 11.10
N GLU A 5 24.69 6.08 10.40
CA GLU A 5 25.75 6.88 11.02
C GLU A 5 25.29 8.34 11.28
N PRO A 6 25.97 9.11 12.16
CA PRO A 6 25.55 10.46 12.52
C PRO A 6 25.51 11.48 11.37
N HIS A 7 26.33 11.30 10.34
CA HIS A 7 26.37 12.13 9.13
C HIS A 7 25.40 11.65 8.04
N GLN A 8 24.66 10.57 8.30
CA GLN A 8 23.74 9.93 7.37
C GLN A 8 22.27 10.19 7.72
N LEU A 9 21.44 10.30 6.69
CA LEU A 9 20.01 10.52 6.83
C LEU A 9 19.22 9.53 5.96
N LEU A 10 18.15 8.96 6.52
CA LEU A 10 17.15 8.20 5.76
C LEU A 10 15.91 9.06 5.53
N LEU A 11 15.60 9.35 4.27
CA LEU A 11 14.42 10.10 3.86
C LEU A 11 13.35 9.15 3.31
N VAL A 12 12.28 8.95 4.08
CA VAL A 12 11.11 8.17 3.66
C VAL A 12 10.06 9.11 3.10
N MET A 13 9.52 8.83 1.91
CA MET A 13 8.63 9.72 1.18
C MET A 13 7.35 9.00 0.78
N ASP A 14 6.22 9.71 0.85
CA ASP A 14 4.94 9.20 0.36
C ASP A 14 3.98 10.31 -0.07
N TRP A 15 3.18 10.01 -1.09
CA TRP A 15 2.01 10.79 -1.42
C TRP A 15 0.86 10.34 -0.53
N ALA A 16 0.34 11.26 0.27
CA ALA A 16 -0.85 10.96 1.04
C ALA A 16 -2.08 10.93 0.10
N MET A 17 -3.04 10.06 0.41
CA MET A 17 -4.35 10.10 -0.22
C MET A 17 -4.92 11.52 -0.14
N LYS A 18 -5.41 12.02 -1.28
CA LYS A 18 -5.93 13.39 -1.43
C LYS A 18 -6.87 13.75 -0.28
N PHE A 19 -6.67 14.93 0.28
CA PHE A 19 -7.56 15.46 1.30
C PHE A 19 -8.77 16.09 0.61
N LEU A 20 -9.95 15.55 0.86
CA LEU A 20 -11.17 16.20 0.40
C LEU A 20 -11.42 17.41 1.29
N PRO A 21 -11.66 18.61 0.72
CA PRO A 21 -12.02 19.78 1.50
C PRO A 21 -13.11 19.48 2.54
N MET A 22 -13.00 20.12 3.70
CA MET A 22 -13.92 19.93 4.82
C MET A 22 -14.37 21.29 5.31
N ARG A 23 -15.68 21.51 5.36
CA ARG A 23 -16.27 22.69 5.99
C ARG A 23 -17.01 22.30 7.26
N TYR A 24 -17.01 23.18 8.27
CA TYR A 24 -17.76 22.96 9.51
C TYR A 24 -19.27 22.84 9.22
N ARG A 25 -19.77 23.62 8.25
CA ARG A 25 -21.11 23.50 7.68
C ARG A 25 -20.99 23.42 6.16
N GLU A 26 -21.63 22.42 5.56
CA GLU A 26 -21.50 22.13 4.14
C GLU A 26 -22.85 21.70 3.58
N LYS A 27 -23.26 22.28 2.44
CA LYS A 27 -24.45 21.83 1.71
C LYS A 27 -24.13 20.51 0.99
N GLN A 28 -25.13 19.67 0.77
CA GLN A 28 -24.91 18.34 0.20
C GLN A 28 -24.43 18.39 -1.27
N SER A 29 -24.80 19.44 -2.00
CA SER A 29 -24.31 19.80 -3.32
C SER A 29 -22.84 20.25 -3.33
N ASP A 30 -22.37 20.90 -2.25
CA ASP A 30 -20.97 21.28 -2.11
C ASP A 30 -20.08 20.05 -1.86
N PHE A 31 -20.60 18.99 -1.23
CA PHE A 31 -19.86 17.79 -0.84
C PHE A 31 -19.44 16.89 -2.03
N PHE A 32 -20.22 16.86 -3.11
CA PHE A 32 -19.93 16.01 -4.27
C PHE A 32 -19.28 16.82 -5.41
N GLY A 33 -18.10 16.36 -5.85
CA GLY A 33 -17.34 16.96 -6.96
C GLY A 33 -16.23 17.92 -6.53
N GLN A 34 -15.82 17.93 -5.25
CA GLN A 34 -14.69 18.74 -4.80
C GLN A 34 -13.37 18.16 -5.32
N LYS A 35 -12.50 19.05 -5.81
CA LYS A 35 -11.13 18.70 -6.14
C LYS A 35 -10.37 18.45 -4.83
N GLY A 36 -9.92 17.22 -4.61
CA GLY A 36 -9.10 16.89 -3.46
C GLY A 36 -7.74 17.59 -3.51
N LEU A 37 -7.30 18.10 -2.36
CA LEU A 37 -5.99 18.72 -2.17
C LEU A 37 -4.90 17.66 -2.18
N ASN A 38 -3.79 17.97 -2.84
CA ASN A 38 -2.62 17.10 -2.92
C ASN A 38 -1.65 17.45 -1.80
N TRP A 39 -1.03 16.43 -1.20
CA TRP A 39 -0.04 16.64 -0.16
C TRP A 39 0.94 15.47 -0.10
N HIS A 40 2.20 15.83 0.08
CA HIS A 40 3.31 14.89 0.14
C HIS A 40 3.99 14.97 1.50
N VAL A 41 4.39 13.82 2.04
CA VAL A 41 5.04 13.72 3.35
C VAL A 41 6.41 13.11 3.17
N SER A 42 7.44 13.78 3.71
CA SER A 42 8.81 13.29 3.76
C SER A 42 9.28 13.22 5.21
N VAL A 43 9.61 12.03 5.70
CA VAL A 43 10.13 11.82 7.05
C VAL A 43 11.63 11.57 6.97
N ALA A 44 12.41 12.54 7.42
CA ALA A 44 13.84 12.42 7.64
C ALA A 44 14.10 11.76 8.99
N ILE A 45 14.85 10.66 8.98
CA ILE A 45 15.27 9.91 10.17
C ILE A 45 16.79 10.04 10.28
N VAL A 46 17.25 10.45 11.47
CA VAL A 46 18.67 10.65 11.79
C VAL A 46 19.02 9.96 13.11
N LYS A 47 20.29 9.61 13.28
CA LYS A 47 20.82 8.99 14.51
C LYS A 47 21.98 9.82 15.04
N PRO A 48 21.73 10.84 15.87
CA PRO A 48 22.82 11.64 16.46
C PRO A 48 23.67 10.77 17.40
N GLU A 49 24.95 11.12 17.57
CA GLU A 49 25.92 10.37 18.40
C GLU A 49 25.36 10.04 19.79
N ASN A 50 25.40 8.76 20.17
CA ASN A 50 24.98 8.27 21.50
C ASN A 50 23.53 8.62 21.90
N THR A 51 22.65 8.91 20.94
CA THR A 51 21.22 9.20 21.20
C THR A 51 20.28 8.24 20.47
N THR A 52 19.00 8.28 20.85
CA THR A 52 17.95 7.55 20.15
C THR A 52 17.68 8.16 18.76
N LEU A 53 17.07 7.36 17.88
CA LEU A 53 16.65 7.83 16.57
C LEU A 53 15.71 9.04 16.72
N GLN A 54 15.99 10.08 15.94
CA GLN A 54 15.17 11.27 15.84
C GLN A 54 14.56 11.35 14.44
N HIS A 55 13.38 11.95 14.36
CA HIS A 55 12.76 12.24 13.07
C HIS A 55 12.37 13.71 12.93
N LYS A 56 12.39 14.16 11.69
CA LYS A 56 11.81 15.43 11.25
C LYS A 56 10.95 15.18 10.01
N THR A 57 9.75 15.71 10.02
CA THR A 57 8.75 15.52 8.97
C THR A 57 8.58 16.82 8.20
N TYR A 58 8.73 16.75 6.89
CA TYR A 58 8.50 17.82 5.94
C TYR A 58 7.23 17.50 5.16
N VAL A 59 6.31 18.46 5.09
CA VAL A 59 5.01 18.30 4.44
C VAL A 59 4.85 19.39 3.41
N HIS A 60 4.63 19.00 2.16
CA HIS A 60 4.36 19.91 1.06
C HIS A 60 2.89 19.79 0.67
N LEU A 61 2.17 20.91 0.77
CA LEU A 61 0.73 21.01 0.53
C LEU A 61 0.49 21.78 -0.78
N PHE A 62 -0.43 21.28 -1.61
CA PHE A 62 -0.69 21.83 -2.95
C PHE A 62 -2.19 21.95 -3.19
N ASP A 63 -2.64 23.10 -3.70
CA ASP A 63 -4.02 23.31 -4.19
C ASP A 63 -4.30 22.51 -5.47
N GLY A 64 -3.24 22.18 -6.21
CA GLY A 64 -3.30 21.22 -7.30
C GLY A 64 -1.92 20.95 -7.86
N VAL A 65 -1.56 19.69 -7.99
CA VAL A 65 -0.31 19.27 -8.61
C VAL A 65 -0.50 17.95 -9.31
N ARG A 66 0.22 17.76 -10.42
CA ARG A 66 0.33 16.46 -11.05
C ARG A 66 1.28 15.60 -10.23
N GLN A 67 0.80 14.43 -9.77
CA GLN A 67 1.64 13.47 -9.04
C GLN A 67 2.53 12.71 -10.02
N ASP A 68 3.51 13.40 -10.57
CA ASP A 68 4.51 12.85 -11.48
C ASP A 68 5.92 12.91 -10.87
N TRP A 69 6.88 12.42 -11.64
CA TRP A 69 8.28 12.37 -11.22
C TRP A 69 8.91 13.76 -11.04
N PHE A 70 8.46 14.77 -11.79
CA PHE A 70 9.04 16.10 -11.72
C PHE A 70 8.58 16.82 -10.45
N ALA A 71 7.30 16.65 -10.07
CA ALA A 71 6.81 17.09 -8.76
C ALA A 71 7.61 16.43 -7.62
N VAL A 72 7.85 15.12 -7.69
CA VAL A 72 8.68 14.40 -6.70
C VAL A 72 10.11 14.92 -6.67
N ALA A 73 10.76 15.12 -7.82
CA ALA A 73 12.11 15.70 -7.92
C ALA A 73 12.17 17.09 -7.28
N SER A 74 11.15 17.92 -7.52
CA SER A 74 11.03 19.26 -6.95
C SER A 74 10.90 19.24 -5.43
N ILE A 75 10.11 18.31 -4.91
CA ILE A 75 9.96 18.10 -3.47
C ILE A 75 11.26 17.59 -2.85
N ILE A 76 11.95 16.63 -3.47
CA ILE A 76 13.23 16.11 -2.99
C ILE A 76 14.26 17.24 -2.94
N GLU A 77 14.44 17.98 -4.02
CA GLU A 77 15.42 19.06 -4.09
C GLU A 77 15.17 20.13 -3.01
N ASN A 78 13.92 20.59 -2.87
CA ASN A 78 13.55 21.53 -1.82
C ASN A 78 13.81 20.97 -0.42
N THR A 79 13.40 19.73 -0.15
CA THR A 79 13.57 19.07 1.15
C THR A 79 15.04 18.92 1.50
N LEU A 80 15.88 18.52 0.55
CA LEU A 80 17.32 18.36 0.75
C LEU A 80 18.02 19.71 0.97
N MET A 81 17.63 20.77 0.25
CA MET A 81 18.10 22.14 0.52
C MET A 81 17.75 22.58 1.95
N THR A 82 16.51 22.32 2.39
CA THR A 82 16.07 22.63 3.76
C THR A 82 16.85 21.80 4.79
N ILE A 83 17.05 20.51 4.55
CA ILE A 83 17.83 19.61 5.41
C ILE A 83 19.26 20.13 5.54
N LYS A 84 19.94 20.45 4.44
CA LYS A 84 21.34 20.93 4.48
C LYS A 84 21.48 22.22 5.28
N LYS A 85 20.49 23.13 5.17
CA LYS A 85 20.44 24.37 5.96
C LYS A 85 20.20 24.13 7.45
N GLN A 86 19.34 23.16 7.80
CA GLN A 86 18.92 22.91 9.19
C GLN A 86 19.82 21.90 9.93
N MET A 87 20.48 21.01 9.20
CA MET A 87 21.30 19.91 9.69
C MET A 87 22.62 19.87 8.88
N PRO A 88 23.54 20.82 9.11
CA PRO A 88 24.75 20.97 8.27
C PRO A 88 25.69 19.76 8.31
N ASN A 89 25.65 19.00 9.42
CA ASN A 89 26.45 17.79 9.65
C ASN A 89 26.02 16.60 8.77
N ILE A 90 24.86 16.67 8.12
CA ILE A 90 24.43 15.62 7.20
C ILE A 90 25.16 15.82 5.87
N GLU A 91 25.73 14.73 5.38
CA GLU A 91 26.49 14.68 4.15
C GLU A 91 25.93 13.63 3.18
N GLU A 92 25.34 12.56 3.71
CA GLU A 92 24.89 11.41 2.95
C GLU A 92 23.40 11.11 3.19
N VAL A 93 22.70 10.76 2.11
CA VAL A 93 21.25 10.53 2.14
C VAL A 93 20.88 9.20 1.48
N PHE A 94 20.05 8.44 2.18
CA PHE A 94 19.35 7.27 1.68
C PHE A 94 17.88 7.64 1.43
N LEU A 95 17.37 7.34 0.24
CA LEU A 95 15.99 7.60 -0.13
C LEU A 95 15.14 6.32 -0.03
N ARG A 96 13.89 6.48 0.37
CA ARG A 96 12.91 5.40 0.37
C ARG A 96 11.51 5.89 0.01
N SER A 97 10.80 5.17 -0.86
CA SER A 97 9.40 5.43 -1.20
C SER A 97 8.68 4.12 -1.51
N ASP A 98 7.44 4.18 -2.03
CA ASP A 98 6.81 3.02 -2.68
C ASP A 98 7.21 2.90 -4.15
N ASN A 99 6.67 1.86 -4.79
CA ASN A 99 6.82 1.57 -6.21
C ASN A 99 5.87 2.37 -7.11
N ALA A 100 5.23 3.46 -6.65
CA ALA A 100 4.37 4.24 -7.53
C ALA A 100 5.21 4.86 -8.67
N GLY A 101 4.63 4.96 -9.87
CA GLY A 101 5.36 5.37 -11.08
C GLY A 101 5.97 6.78 -11.01
N CYS A 102 5.49 7.65 -10.13
CA CYS A 102 6.11 8.95 -9.85
C CYS A 102 7.46 8.84 -9.13
N TYR A 103 7.67 7.77 -8.36
CA TYR A 103 8.94 7.47 -7.68
C TYR A 103 9.79 6.45 -8.44
N HIS A 104 9.15 5.45 -9.05
CA HIS A 104 9.81 4.35 -9.74
C HIS A 104 9.92 4.63 -11.24
N CYS A 105 10.73 5.62 -11.61
CA CYS A 105 10.97 5.92 -13.02
C CYS A 105 12.38 6.44 -13.28
N GLY A 106 12.88 6.20 -14.49
CA GLY A 106 14.24 6.58 -14.87
C GLY A 106 14.47 8.09 -14.90
N CYS A 107 13.44 8.91 -15.15
CA CYS A 107 13.58 10.37 -15.13
C CYS A 107 13.93 10.86 -13.73
N LEU A 108 13.23 10.36 -12.70
CA LEU A 108 13.56 10.68 -11.32
C LEU A 108 14.98 10.21 -11.00
N TRP A 109 15.33 8.95 -11.30
CA TRP A 109 16.66 8.40 -10.99
C TRP A 109 17.80 9.22 -11.58
N LEU A 110 17.64 9.69 -12.82
CA LEU A 110 18.64 10.53 -13.46
C LEU A 110 18.69 11.92 -12.82
N SER A 111 17.56 12.51 -12.46
CA SER A 111 17.54 13.84 -11.83
C SER A 111 18.29 13.88 -10.48
N LEU A 112 18.32 12.76 -9.73
CA LEU A 112 18.92 12.69 -8.39
C LEU A 112 20.41 13.04 -8.36
N TYR A 113 21.16 12.74 -9.43
CA TYR A 113 22.57 13.14 -9.51
C TYR A 113 22.72 14.67 -9.51
N GLY A 114 21.96 15.37 -10.37
CA GLY A 114 21.99 16.84 -10.44
C GLY A 114 21.52 17.48 -9.14
N ILE A 115 20.46 16.93 -8.53
CA ILE A 115 19.96 17.36 -7.22
C ILE A 115 21.05 17.18 -6.15
N SER A 116 21.74 16.04 -6.13
CA SER A 116 22.83 15.76 -5.19
C SER A 116 23.96 16.79 -5.31
N GLN A 117 24.35 17.17 -6.54
CA GLN A 117 25.37 18.21 -6.76
C GLN A 117 24.92 19.59 -6.26
N ARG A 118 23.68 20.00 -6.58
CA ARG A 118 23.18 21.34 -6.22
C ARG A 118 22.89 21.51 -4.73
N THR A 119 22.40 20.45 -4.08
CA THR A 119 22.12 20.45 -2.64
C THR A 119 23.37 20.26 -1.78
N GLY A 120 24.46 19.72 -2.36
CA GLY A 120 25.67 19.34 -1.63
C GLY A 120 25.48 18.14 -0.71
N LEU A 121 24.41 17.34 -0.90
CA LEU A 121 24.13 16.10 -0.17
C LEU A 121 24.31 14.91 -1.11
N LYS A 122 25.13 13.94 -0.72
CA LYS A 122 25.40 12.74 -1.52
C LYS A 122 24.25 11.75 -1.38
N ILE A 123 23.48 11.58 -2.45
CA ILE A 123 22.41 10.58 -2.49
C ILE A 123 23.06 9.24 -2.82
N LEU A 124 23.12 8.33 -1.86
CA LEU A 124 23.84 7.06 -2.00
C LEU A 124 22.98 5.96 -2.61
N ARG A 125 21.72 5.90 -2.19
CA ARG A 125 20.86 4.76 -2.49
C ARG A 125 19.39 5.17 -2.49
N TYR A 126 18.61 4.52 -3.34
CA TYR A 126 17.17 4.63 -3.35
C TYR A 126 16.54 3.25 -3.30
N ASP A 127 15.83 2.99 -2.21
CA ASP A 127 15.10 1.77 -1.96
C ASP A 127 13.60 1.92 -2.19
N TYR A 128 13.00 0.89 -2.77
CA TYR A 128 11.56 0.81 -2.90
C TYR A 128 10.96 -0.17 -1.92
N SER A 129 9.92 0.31 -1.28
CA SER A 129 9.11 -0.48 -0.39
C SER A 129 8.12 -1.30 -1.22
N GLU A 130 8.02 -2.59 -0.91
CA GLU A 130 6.87 -3.38 -1.37
C GLU A 130 5.58 -2.75 -0.82
N ALA A 131 4.45 -3.02 -1.49
CA ALA A 131 3.15 -2.63 -0.98
C ALA A 131 3.04 -3.05 0.50
N GLN A 132 2.68 -2.11 1.37
CA GLN A 132 2.45 -2.29 2.83
C GLN A 132 3.68 -2.39 3.75
N SER A 133 4.94 -2.27 3.26
CA SER A 133 6.13 -2.23 4.14
C SER A 133 6.87 -0.89 4.06
N GLY A 134 7.68 -0.52 5.06
CA GLY A 134 8.67 0.57 4.97
C GLY A 134 8.16 2.03 5.00
N LYS A 135 6.85 2.29 4.87
CA LYS A 135 6.24 3.63 4.88
C LYS A 135 5.51 4.01 6.17
N SER A 136 5.52 3.13 7.18
CA SER A 136 4.77 3.30 8.43
C SER A 136 5.02 4.63 9.16
N PHE A 137 6.20 5.24 9.00
CA PHE A 137 6.49 6.57 9.54
C PHE A 137 5.68 7.67 8.86
N CYS A 138 5.55 7.63 7.52
CA CYS A 138 4.71 8.56 6.77
C CYS A 138 3.25 8.33 7.12
N ASP A 139 2.77 7.07 7.11
CA ASP A 139 1.38 6.73 7.43
C ASP A 139 0.98 7.20 8.85
N ALA A 140 1.83 6.96 9.84
CA ALA A 140 1.58 7.41 11.21
C ALA A 140 1.50 8.94 11.31
N LYS A 141 2.36 9.67 10.59
CA LYS A 141 2.32 11.13 10.53
C LYS A 141 1.08 11.64 9.81
N ILE A 142 0.71 11.02 8.69
CA ILE A 142 -0.51 11.31 7.92
C ILE A 142 -1.74 11.12 8.80
N ALA A 143 -1.84 10.01 9.54
CA ALA A 143 -2.95 9.74 10.43
C ALA A 143 -3.08 10.79 11.55
N HIS A 144 -1.96 11.20 12.16
CA HIS A 144 -1.93 12.24 13.18
C HIS A 144 -2.38 13.60 12.61
N MET A 145 -1.85 13.99 11.45
CA MET A 145 -2.25 15.23 10.76
C MET A 145 -3.74 15.24 10.38
N ARG A 146 -4.27 14.12 9.90
CA ARG A 146 -5.71 13.97 9.62
C ARG A 146 -6.57 14.15 10.87
N SER A 147 -6.12 13.62 12.01
CA SER A 147 -6.82 13.81 13.29
C SER A 147 -6.87 15.30 13.68
N LYS A 148 -5.76 16.03 13.52
CA LYS A 148 -5.69 17.48 13.77
C LYS A 148 -6.62 18.27 12.85
N MET A 149 -6.63 17.97 11.55
CA MET A 149 -7.55 18.61 10.60
C MET A 149 -9.01 18.40 10.98
N LYS A 150 -9.38 17.17 11.37
CA LYS A 150 -10.74 16.87 11.85
C LYS A 150 -11.11 17.70 13.08
N MET A 151 -10.19 17.81 14.06
CA MET A 151 -10.42 18.64 15.25
C MET A 151 -10.56 20.12 14.91
N PHE A 152 -9.72 20.63 14.00
CA PHE A 152 -9.77 22.03 13.56
C PHE A 152 -11.13 22.37 12.93
N VAL A 153 -11.67 21.47 12.10
CA VAL A 153 -13.00 21.61 11.51
C VAL A 153 -14.11 21.54 12.58
N SER A 154 -14.01 20.60 13.53
CA SER A 154 -14.97 20.50 14.64
C SER A 154 -15.05 21.76 15.51
N SER A 155 -13.97 22.55 15.55
CA SER A 155 -13.92 23.84 16.24
C SER A 155 -14.54 25.01 15.45
N GLY A 156 -15.21 24.75 14.33
CA GLY A 156 -15.91 25.78 13.56
C GLY A 156 -15.19 26.28 12.31
N ASN A 157 -14.00 25.75 11.99
CA ASN A 157 -13.18 26.22 10.88
C ASN A 157 -13.40 25.40 9.60
N ASN A 158 -12.95 25.94 8.47
CA ASN A 158 -12.97 25.27 7.17
C ASN A 158 -11.55 24.92 6.73
N ILE A 159 -11.44 23.90 5.86
CA ILE A 159 -10.21 23.50 5.19
C ILE A 159 -10.56 23.26 3.72
N SER A 160 -10.25 24.23 2.88
CA SER A 160 -10.56 24.25 1.45
C SER A 160 -9.40 24.64 0.54
N SER A 161 -8.32 25.17 1.11
CA SER A 161 -7.05 25.41 0.42
C SER A 161 -5.88 24.73 1.15
N ALA A 162 -4.75 24.61 0.46
CA ALA A 162 -3.50 24.15 1.04
C ALA A 162 -3.04 25.04 2.21
N GLU A 163 -3.34 26.34 2.15
CA GLU A 163 -3.03 27.29 3.24
C GLU A 163 -3.89 27.04 4.49
N GLU A 164 -5.19 26.83 4.33
CA GLU A 164 -6.07 26.45 5.44
C GLU A 164 -5.69 25.07 6.02
N MET A 165 -5.26 24.15 5.15
CA MET A 165 -4.75 22.83 5.56
C MET A 165 -3.46 22.96 6.37
N LYS A 166 -2.55 23.88 5.99
CA LYS A 166 -1.36 24.23 6.79
C LYS A 166 -1.76 24.76 8.14
N ALA A 167 -2.65 25.75 8.19
CA ALA A 167 -3.14 26.35 9.44
C ALA A 167 -3.75 25.31 10.37
N ALA A 168 -4.51 24.35 9.82
CA ALA A 168 -5.08 23.25 10.57
C ALA A 168 -4.03 22.32 11.20
N ILE A 169 -3.00 21.91 10.44
CA ILE A 169 -1.92 21.05 10.94
C ILE A 169 -1.11 21.76 12.04
N MET A 170 -0.82 23.04 11.82
CA MET A 170 0.00 23.86 12.71
C MET A 170 -0.78 24.42 13.91
N SER A 171 -2.10 24.21 13.97
CA SER A 171 -2.95 24.71 15.06
C SER A 171 -2.54 24.19 16.45
N GLY A 172 -2.62 25.07 17.45
CA GLY A 172 -2.19 24.79 18.83
C GLY A 172 -0.67 24.54 18.90
N ALA A 173 -0.28 23.43 19.53
CA ALA A 173 1.14 23.01 19.58
C ALA A 173 1.65 22.35 18.27
N GLY A 174 0.84 22.32 17.21
CA GLY A 174 1.16 21.64 15.95
C GLY A 174 1.29 20.13 16.08
N VAL A 175 2.02 19.52 15.13
CA VAL A 175 2.43 18.11 15.16
C VAL A 175 3.93 18.04 15.44
N THR A 176 4.33 17.31 16.48
CA THR A 176 5.74 17.21 16.91
C THR A 176 6.65 16.74 15.77
N GLY A 177 7.74 17.49 15.53
CA GLY A 177 8.69 17.21 14.45
C GLY A 177 8.21 17.58 13.06
N CYS A 178 7.05 18.23 12.89
CA CYS A 178 6.46 18.49 11.57
C CYS A 178 6.65 19.94 11.14
N GLN A 179 7.16 20.14 9.93
CA GLN A 179 7.22 21.41 9.21
C GLN A 179 6.33 21.31 7.98
N CYS A 180 5.46 22.30 7.77
CA CYS A 180 4.52 22.32 6.64
C CYS A 180 4.77 23.54 5.77
N ALA A 181 4.83 23.32 4.46
CA ALA A 181 4.99 24.33 3.44
C ALA A 181 3.85 24.22 2.42
N VAL A 182 3.24 25.35 2.09
CA VAL A 182 2.39 25.44 0.89
C VAL A 182 3.31 25.65 -0.30
N ALA A 183 3.15 24.83 -1.32
CA ALA A 183 4.04 24.81 -2.46
C ALA A 183 3.29 24.75 -3.79
N ASP A 184 3.97 25.17 -4.85
CA ASP A 184 3.54 25.03 -6.23
C ASP A 184 4.73 24.55 -7.09
N VAL A 185 4.45 23.66 -8.06
CA VAL A 185 5.49 23.08 -8.92
C VAL A 185 5.58 23.89 -10.21
N ASP A 186 6.73 24.53 -10.43
CA ASP A 186 7.02 25.25 -11.66
C ASP A 186 7.31 24.28 -12.81
N THR A 187 6.26 23.81 -13.47
CA THR A 187 6.36 22.88 -14.61
C THR A 187 7.15 23.44 -15.79
N SER A 188 7.37 24.76 -15.88
CA SER A 188 8.20 25.35 -16.94
C SER A 188 9.69 24.99 -16.82
N LYS A 189 10.13 24.59 -15.61
CA LYS A 189 11.50 24.12 -15.33
C LYS A 189 11.72 22.63 -15.61
N GLN A 190 10.71 21.93 -16.11
CA GLN A 190 10.87 20.53 -16.52
C GLN A 190 11.58 20.45 -17.88
N GLU A 191 12.90 20.26 -17.83
CA GLU A 191 13.73 20.12 -19.02
C GLU A 191 13.79 18.66 -19.51
N MET A 192 13.93 17.72 -18.59
CA MET A 192 13.99 16.30 -18.92
C MET A 192 12.58 15.77 -19.20
N THR A 193 12.43 15.01 -20.29
CA THR A 193 11.13 14.40 -20.65
C THR A 193 11.20 12.91 -20.93
N SER A 194 12.40 12.37 -21.14
CA SER A 194 12.58 10.97 -21.49
C SER A 194 13.98 10.44 -21.15
N HIS A 195 14.10 9.11 -21.12
CA HIS A 195 15.35 8.38 -20.88
C HIS A 195 15.45 7.17 -21.81
N ARG A 196 16.60 6.47 -21.80
CA ARG A 196 16.79 5.20 -22.54
C ARG A 196 16.85 3.95 -21.65
N PHE A 197 16.52 4.06 -20.35
CA PHE A 197 16.44 2.88 -19.48
C PHE A 197 15.54 1.79 -20.06
N LYS A 198 16.01 0.55 -20.00
CA LYS A 198 15.25 -0.65 -20.32
C LYS A 198 15.03 -1.44 -19.03
N GLY A 199 13.80 -1.91 -18.81
CA GLY A 199 13.47 -2.76 -17.66
C GLY A 199 13.40 -2.04 -16.32
N VAL A 200 13.05 -0.74 -16.30
CA VAL A 200 12.87 0.05 -15.05
C VAL A 200 12.07 -0.74 -14.01
N ASN A 201 10.90 -1.26 -14.40
CA ASN A 201 9.97 -2.01 -13.55
C ASN A 201 10.56 -3.29 -12.91
N SER A 202 11.70 -3.79 -13.40
CA SER A 202 12.34 -5.00 -12.87
C SER A 202 13.36 -4.73 -11.77
N PHE A 203 13.71 -3.46 -11.52
CA PHE A 203 14.72 -3.09 -10.52
C PHE A 203 14.08 -2.77 -9.17
N SER A 204 14.57 -3.40 -8.10
CA SER A 204 14.03 -3.26 -6.73
C SER A 204 14.73 -2.19 -5.90
N ASN A 205 15.99 -1.88 -6.24
CA ASN A 205 16.78 -0.88 -5.54
C ASN A 205 17.92 -0.35 -6.42
N LEU A 206 18.38 0.86 -6.09
CA LEU A 206 19.42 1.59 -6.83
C LEU A 206 20.51 2.06 -5.89
N GLU A 207 21.75 1.98 -6.33
CA GLU A 207 22.90 2.63 -5.69
C GLU A 207 23.57 3.57 -6.68
N PHE A 208 23.95 4.76 -6.22
CA PHE A 208 24.53 5.81 -7.04
C PHE A 208 26.03 5.88 -6.79
N GLN A 209 26.81 5.71 -7.85
CA GLN A 209 28.28 5.74 -7.80
C GLN A 209 28.78 6.71 -8.87
N ASP A 210 29.23 7.90 -8.44
CA ASP A 210 29.78 8.95 -9.31
C ASP A 210 28.92 9.29 -10.55
N GLY A 211 27.59 9.25 -10.36
CA GLY A 211 26.59 9.52 -11.39
C GLY A 211 26.10 8.28 -12.14
N ASP A 212 26.85 7.19 -12.14
CA ASP A 212 26.40 5.89 -12.62
C ASP A 212 25.44 5.23 -11.63
N ILE A 213 24.61 4.33 -12.14
CA ILE A 213 23.56 3.69 -11.35
C ILE A 213 23.77 2.19 -11.35
N LEU A 214 23.99 1.61 -10.18
CA LEU A 214 24.01 0.18 -9.96
C LEU A 214 22.60 -0.28 -9.59
N VAL A 215 22.06 -1.23 -10.35
CA VAL A 215 20.68 -1.73 -10.16
C VAL A 215 20.66 -3.22 -9.83
N TRP A 216 19.67 -3.64 -9.04
CA TRP A 216 19.42 -5.04 -8.71
C TRP A 216 17.97 -5.42 -8.96
N ASN A 217 17.74 -6.66 -9.39
CA ASN A 217 16.40 -7.23 -9.56
C ASN A 217 15.81 -7.78 -8.25
N SER A 218 16.60 -7.83 -7.16
CA SER A 218 16.17 -8.36 -5.86
C SER A 218 17.08 -7.83 -4.74
N TYR A 219 16.75 -6.68 -4.15
CA TYR A 219 17.30 -6.15 -2.88
C TYR A 219 18.78 -6.51 -2.58
N ASN A 220 19.73 -5.99 -3.36
CA ASN A 220 21.18 -6.25 -3.19
C ASN A 220 21.65 -7.72 -3.30
N ILE A 221 20.87 -8.61 -3.91
CA ILE A 221 21.30 -9.98 -4.17
C ILE A 221 22.11 -10.02 -5.48
N GLY A 222 23.37 -10.42 -5.37
CA GLY A 222 24.32 -10.51 -6.48
C GLY A 222 25.12 -9.23 -6.72
N ILE A 223 26.00 -9.26 -7.73
CA ILE A 223 26.95 -8.17 -8.05
C ILE A 223 26.30 -6.87 -8.55
N GLY A 224 24.99 -6.90 -8.84
CA GLY A 224 24.28 -5.77 -9.45
C GLY A 224 24.66 -5.57 -10.92
N LYS A 225 23.84 -4.81 -11.64
CA LYS A 225 24.13 -4.39 -13.03
C LYS A 225 24.46 -2.91 -13.04
N LYS A 226 25.70 -2.57 -13.38
CA LYS A 226 26.10 -1.16 -13.55
C LYS A 226 25.51 -0.62 -14.85
N ILE A 227 24.81 0.50 -14.76
CA ILE A 227 24.25 1.25 -15.89
C ILE A 227 24.95 2.60 -15.94
N PRO A 228 25.83 2.83 -16.94
CA PRO A 228 26.50 4.11 -17.10
C PRO A 228 25.49 5.22 -17.40
N ARG A 229 25.57 6.36 -16.72
CA ARG A 229 24.63 7.48 -16.89
C ARG A 229 24.56 7.93 -18.35
N SER A 230 25.73 8.08 -18.98
CA SER A 230 25.90 8.47 -20.38
C SER A 230 25.19 7.56 -21.38
N SER A 231 24.92 6.29 -21.02
CA SER A 231 24.23 5.34 -21.90
C SER A 231 22.71 5.52 -21.91
N VAL A 232 22.15 6.10 -20.85
CA VAL A 232 20.70 6.18 -20.62
C VAL A 232 20.15 7.61 -20.59
N LEU A 233 21.00 8.58 -20.28
CA LEU A 233 20.67 10.00 -20.25
C LEU A 233 20.52 10.55 -21.68
N ARG A 234 19.45 11.31 -21.90
CA ARG A 234 19.25 12.07 -23.15
C ARG A 234 19.53 13.56 -22.98
N GLN A 235 19.03 14.12 -21.87
CA GLN A 235 19.15 15.51 -21.49
C GLN A 235 19.18 15.57 -19.96
N GLU A 236 19.99 16.47 -19.40
CA GLU A 236 20.05 16.71 -17.97
C GLU A 236 18.79 17.43 -17.47
N GLN A 237 18.49 17.26 -16.18
CA GLN A 237 17.46 18.06 -15.51
C GLN A 237 18.12 19.18 -14.73
N GLY A 238 17.82 20.42 -15.12
CA GLY A 238 18.19 21.64 -14.40
C GLY A 238 17.55 21.77 -13.01
N GLU A 239 17.68 22.95 -12.41
CA GLU A 239 17.07 23.28 -11.13
C GLU A 239 15.53 23.20 -11.22
N THR A 240 14.90 22.52 -10.27
CA THR A 240 13.43 22.36 -10.27
C THR A 240 12.70 23.58 -9.76
N GLY A 241 13.29 24.31 -8.80
CA GLY A 241 12.78 25.57 -8.28
C GLY A 241 11.37 25.51 -7.70
N LEU A 242 11.07 24.54 -6.81
CA LEU A 242 9.78 24.45 -6.12
C LEU A 242 9.40 25.79 -5.46
N ASN A 243 8.24 26.34 -5.82
CA ASN A 243 7.77 27.62 -5.30
C ASN A 243 7.16 27.42 -3.91
N VAL A 244 7.90 27.73 -2.86
CA VAL A 244 7.38 27.69 -1.47
C VAL A 244 6.73 29.03 -1.13
N ILE A 245 5.41 29.04 -1.01
CA ILE A 245 4.60 30.26 -0.85
C ILE A 245 4.66 30.76 0.60
N ASN A 246 4.70 29.86 1.58
CA ASN A 246 4.75 30.20 3.01
C ASN A 246 5.59 29.15 3.77
N ASP A 247 6.83 29.47 4.15
CA ASP A 247 7.67 28.64 5.04
C ASP A 247 7.65 29.18 6.48
N GLU A 248 7.43 28.31 7.47
CA GLU A 248 7.71 28.67 8.87
C GLU A 248 8.91 27.85 9.38
N PRO A 249 10.01 28.51 9.79
CA PRO A 249 11.24 27.83 10.14
C PRO A 249 11.28 27.53 11.64
N ARG A 250 10.46 26.62 12.17
CA ARG A 250 10.71 26.02 13.50
C ARG A 250 9.79 24.84 13.84
N ALA A 251 10.20 23.65 13.42
CA ALA A 251 9.76 22.42 14.08
C ALA A 251 10.92 21.85 14.92
N THR A 252 10.66 21.61 16.21
CA THR A 252 11.56 20.89 17.13
C THR A 252 11.56 19.39 16.79
N TYR A 253 12.68 18.71 17.01
CA TYR A 253 12.83 17.28 16.72
C TYR A 253 11.79 16.43 17.46
N GLY A 254 11.30 15.36 16.82
CA GLY A 254 10.52 14.32 17.49
C GLY A 254 11.39 13.11 17.83
N ALA A 255 11.24 12.59 19.04
CA ALA A 255 11.87 11.32 19.44
C ALA A 255 11.06 10.13 18.91
N ILE A 256 11.75 9.08 18.46
CA ILE A 256 11.14 7.78 18.14
C ILE A 256 11.15 6.93 19.41
N LYS A 257 9.97 6.59 19.94
CA LYS A 257 9.83 5.68 21.10
C LYS A 257 9.73 4.23 20.62
N SER A 258 10.57 3.34 21.16
CA SER A 258 10.31 1.90 21.12
C SER A 258 9.10 1.58 22.00
N LYS A 259 8.14 0.80 21.48
CA LYS A 259 7.05 0.27 22.30
C LYS A 259 7.54 -1.00 22.99
N ASP A 260 7.82 -0.91 24.29
CA ASP A 260 7.81 -2.07 25.18
C ASP A 260 6.34 -2.37 25.53
N ASN A 261 5.84 -3.50 25.04
CA ASN A 261 4.49 -3.97 25.36
C ASN A 261 4.52 -4.73 26.69
N SER A 262 4.30 -4.03 27.80
CA SER A 262 3.89 -4.65 29.06
C SER A 262 2.71 -3.90 29.65
N THR A 263 1.49 -4.28 29.29
CA THR A 263 0.36 -4.22 30.24
C THR A 263 -0.75 -5.16 29.80
N THR A 264 -0.94 -6.18 30.62
CA THR A 264 -2.05 -7.11 30.67
C THR A 264 -3.34 -6.38 31.03
N ALA A 265 -4.42 -6.67 30.31
CA ALA A 265 -5.78 -6.45 30.79
C ALA A 265 -6.68 -7.56 30.24
N ASN A 266 -7.09 -8.43 31.15
CA ASN A 266 -8.08 -9.49 30.96
C ASN A 266 -9.43 -8.91 30.55
N HIS A 267 -10.04 -9.45 29.49
CA HIS A 267 -11.49 -9.60 29.40
C HIS A 267 -11.81 -10.94 28.74
N GLN A 268 -12.37 -11.83 29.57
CA GLN A 268 -13.09 -13.02 29.15
C GLN A 268 -14.48 -12.59 28.70
N ASP A 269 -14.96 -13.14 27.59
CA ASP A 269 -16.38 -13.45 27.44
C ASP A 269 -16.55 -14.67 26.53
N ASN A 270 -17.28 -15.64 27.07
CA ASN A 270 -17.73 -16.88 26.43
C ASN A 270 -18.94 -16.60 25.54
N MET A 271 -19.08 -17.28 24.39
CA MET A 271 -20.31 -18.07 24.13
C MET A 271 -20.20 -19.03 22.94
N SER A 272 -20.81 -20.18 23.20
CA SER A 272 -20.94 -21.48 22.53
C SER A 272 -21.47 -21.58 21.11
N ASP A 273 -21.06 -22.69 20.48
CA ASP A 273 -21.52 -23.36 19.26
C ASP A 273 -23.03 -23.63 19.12
N ARG A 274 -23.47 -23.78 17.85
CA ARG A 274 -24.44 -24.80 17.45
C ARG A 274 -24.42 -25.10 15.94
N ASP A 275 -24.14 -26.36 15.60
CA ASP A 275 -24.26 -26.99 14.29
C ASP A 275 -25.72 -27.32 13.91
N THR A 276 -26.03 -27.43 12.61
CA THR A 276 -26.67 -28.63 11.99
C THR A 276 -26.75 -28.56 10.46
N GLU A 277 -26.62 -29.75 9.86
CA GLU A 277 -26.36 -30.13 8.46
C GLU A 277 -27.60 -30.17 7.52
N GLY A 278 -27.38 -30.33 6.20
CA GLY A 278 -28.39 -30.95 5.32
C GLY A 278 -28.43 -30.66 3.80
N THR A 279 -27.42 -31.10 3.03
CA THR A 279 -27.45 -31.72 1.67
C THR A 279 -28.30 -31.17 0.49
N SER A 280 -27.66 -30.79 -0.64
CA SER A 280 -27.61 -31.56 -1.92
C SER A 280 -27.25 -30.70 -3.15
N SER A 281 -26.21 -31.15 -3.87
CA SER A 281 -25.76 -30.93 -5.26
C SER A 281 -26.39 -29.86 -6.17
N ASP A 282 -25.56 -28.96 -6.72
CA ASP A 282 -25.19 -29.08 -8.15
C ASP A 282 -23.91 -28.28 -8.51
N MET A 283 -23.08 -28.89 -9.36
CA MET A 283 -21.83 -28.36 -9.91
C MET A 283 -22.11 -27.30 -11.00
N GLY A 284 -21.40 -26.18 -10.97
CA GLY A 284 -21.37 -25.23 -12.10
C GLY A 284 -20.27 -24.19 -11.97
N TRP A 285 -19.18 -24.37 -12.71
CA TRP A 285 -18.11 -23.38 -12.86
C TRP A 285 -18.64 -22.06 -13.46
N ALA A 286 -18.07 -20.96 -12.97
CA ALA A 286 -18.41 -19.59 -13.33
C ALA A 286 -18.14 -19.24 -14.81
N LEU A 287 -19.19 -19.27 -15.63
CA LEU A 287 -19.29 -18.41 -16.80
C LEU A 287 -19.94 -17.09 -16.36
N ARG A 288 -19.34 -15.95 -16.75
CA ARG A 288 -19.90 -14.62 -16.48
C ARG A 288 -21.30 -14.52 -17.08
N LYS A 289 -22.34 -14.54 -16.24
CA LYS A 289 -23.68 -14.10 -16.66
C LYS A 289 -23.62 -12.59 -16.87
N GLU A 290 -24.04 -12.12 -18.04
CA GLU A 290 -24.32 -10.71 -18.27
C GLU A 290 -25.24 -10.19 -17.16
N ARG A 291 -24.79 -9.16 -16.43
CA ARG A 291 -25.62 -8.51 -15.42
C ARG A 291 -26.75 -7.80 -16.14
N LYS A 292 -27.99 -8.22 -15.88
CA LYS A 292 -29.17 -7.43 -16.25
C LYS A 292 -29.14 -6.13 -15.45
N PHE A 293 -29.07 -4.98 -16.12
CA PHE A 293 -29.25 -3.68 -15.50
C PHE A 293 -30.67 -3.57 -14.97
N VAL A 294 -30.82 -3.49 -13.64
CA VAL A 294 -32.10 -3.20 -13.01
C VAL A 294 -32.14 -1.70 -12.74
N ARG A 295 -32.95 -0.97 -13.52
CA ARG A 295 -33.22 0.46 -13.26
C ARG A 295 -33.87 0.58 -11.87
N PHE A 296 -33.43 1.54 -11.05
CA PHE A 296 -34.14 1.83 -9.79
C PHE A 296 -35.59 2.15 -10.11
N SER A 297 -36.51 1.59 -9.32
CA SER A 297 -37.92 1.92 -9.45
C SER A 297 -38.14 3.40 -9.11
N THR A 298 -39.22 3.98 -9.63
CA THR A 298 -39.54 5.40 -9.45
C THR A 298 -39.64 5.74 -7.96
N GLU A 299 -40.22 4.84 -7.17
CA GLU A 299 -40.40 4.98 -5.72
C GLU A 299 -39.05 5.04 -4.97
N VAL A 300 -38.08 4.22 -5.39
CA VAL A 300 -36.72 4.23 -4.81
C VAL A 300 -35.99 5.53 -5.17
N LYS A 301 -36.14 6.00 -6.41
CA LYS A 301 -35.53 7.27 -6.85
C LYS A 301 -36.10 8.46 -6.11
N ASP A 302 -37.42 8.50 -5.91
CA ASP A 302 -38.10 9.61 -5.24
C ASP A 302 -37.79 9.65 -3.75
N PHE A 303 -37.72 8.49 -3.08
CA PHE A 303 -37.24 8.41 -1.69
C PHE A 303 -35.81 8.93 -1.54
N LEU A 304 -34.89 8.52 -2.42
CA LEU A 304 -33.52 9.01 -2.38
C LEU A 304 -33.41 10.51 -2.68
N LYS A 305 -34.24 11.04 -3.59
CA LYS A 305 -34.31 12.49 -3.84
C LYS A 305 -34.82 13.23 -2.60
N GLN A 306 -35.87 12.75 -1.94
CA GLN A 306 -36.39 13.37 -0.71
C GLN A 306 -35.36 13.34 0.43
N GLU A 307 -34.65 12.23 0.64
CA GLU A 307 -33.57 12.13 1.64
C GLU A 307 -32.37 13.06 1.30
N PHE A 308 -32.12 13.29 0.02
CA PHE A 308 -31.11 14.23 -0.46
C PHE A 308 -31.55 15.69 -0.23
N GLU A 309 -32.77 16.05 -0.62
CA GLU A 309 -33.34 17.39 -0.44
C GLU A 309 -33.51 17.75 1.05
N ALA A 310 -33.91 16.80 1.88
CA ALA A 310 -33.98 16.99 3.33
C ALA A 310 -32.58 17.26 3.92
N GLY A 311 -31.53 16.63 3.39
CA GLY A 311 -30.14 16.92 3.74
C GLY A 311 -29.68 18.30 3.28
N GLU A 312 -30.11 18.75 2.08
CA GLU A 312 -29.86 20.11 1.58
C GLU A 312 -30.49 21.20 2.46
N ILE A 313 -31.76 21.00 2.87
CA ILE A 313 -32.50 21.98 3.67
C ILE A 313 -31.98 22.03 5.11
N SER A 314 -31.67 20.87 5.70
CA SER A 314 -31.24 20.77 7.10
C SER A 314 -29.77 21.09 7.32
N GLY A 315 -28.93 21.05 6.28
CA GLY A 315 -27.48 21.21 6.39
C GLY A 315 -26.78 20.06 7.13
N LYS A 316 -27.49 18.95 7.39
CA LYS A 316 -26.99 17.76 8.08
C LYS A 316 -26.90 16.61 7.08
N LYS A 317 -25.70 16.03 6.95
CA LYS A 317 -25.36 14.98 5.97
C LYS A 317 -26.32 13.79 6.03
N SER A 318 -26.94 13.43 4.90
CA SER A 318 -27.60 12.12 4.74
C SER A 318 -26.54 11.04 4.47
N ASN A 319 -26.21 10.27 5.51
CA ASN A 319 -25.21 9.19 5.44
C ASN A 319 -25.77 8.01 4.63
N PRO A 320 -25.11 7.54 3.55
CA PRO A 320 -25.57 6.40 2.75
C PRO A 320 -25.84 5.12 3.54
N VAL A 321 -25.12 4.90 4.64
CA VAL A 321 -25.37 3.78 5.57
C VAL A 321 -26.70 3.99 6.30
N THR A 322 -26.93 5.19 6.81
CA THR A 322 -28.18 5.56 7.51
C THR A 322 -29.35 5.56 6.54
N THR A 323 -29.21 6.07 5.32
CA THR A 323 -30.27 6.04 4.30
C THR A 323 -30.60 4.60 3.87
N SER A 324 -29.60 3.71 3.77
CA SER A 324 -29.84 2.27 3.55
C SER A 324 -30.61 1.63 4.72
N ILE A 325 -30.30 2.01 5.96
CA ILE A 325 -31.04 1.54 7.14
C ILE A 325 -32.47 2.09 7.13
N ASN A 326 -32.66 3.39 6.89
CA ASN A 326 -33.95 4.04 6.80
C ASN A 326 -34.82 3.42 5.70
N MET A 327 -34.22 3.03 4.57
CA MET A 327 -34.91 2.32 3.50
C MET A 327 -35.45 0.95 3.96
N ARG A 328 -34.75 0.25 4.84
CA ARG A 328 -35.17 -1.05 5.39
C ARG A 328 -36.26 -0.94 6.46
N THR A 329 -36.37 0.23 7.09
CA THR A 329 -37.29 0.50 8.20
C THR A 329 -38.45 1.42 7.82
N LYS A 330 -38.49 1.93 6.58
CA LYS A 330 -39.55 2.82 6.10
C LYS A 330 -40.89 2.07 6.03
N VAL A 331 -41.88 2.61 6.73
CA VAL A 331 -43.28 2.14 6.72
C VAL A 331 -44.21 3.24 6.21
N ASP A 332 -45.32 2.85 5.60
CA ASP A 332 -46.39 3.74 5.14
C ASP A 332 -47.34 4.14 6.27
N GLU A 333 -48.38 4.91 5.93
CA GLU A 333 -49.41 5.40 6.87
C GLU A 333 -50.22 4.26 7.53
N HIS A 334 -50.12 3.04 7.01
CA HIS A 334 -50.79 1.85 7.52
C HIS A 334 -49.83 0.88 8.24
N GLY A 335 -48.57 1.29 8.45
CA GLY A 335 -47.55 0.50 9.15
C GLY A 335 -46.93 -0.61 8.30
N VAL A 336 -47.18 -0.64 6.99
CA VAL A 336 -46.63 -1.63 6.07
C VAL A 336 -45.30 -1.15 5.51
N ARG A 337 -44.33 -2.05 5.35
CA ARG A 337 -43.00 -1.69 4.80
C ARG A 337 -43.12 -1.16 3.37
N VAL A 338 -42.57 0.02 3.13
CA VAL A 338 -42.61 0.72 1.83
C VAL A 338 -41.75 0.01 0.78
N PHE A 339 -40.62 -0.57 1.19
CA PHE A 339 -39.68 -1.24 0.29
C PHE A 339 -39.58 -2.73 0.57
N LYS A 340 -39.56 -3.53 -0.50
CA LYS A 340 -39.30 -4.97 -0.44
C LYS A 340 -37.78 -5.24 -0.42
N ALA A 341 -37.40 -6.46 -0.02
CA ALA A 341 -36.00 -6.82 0.18
C ALA A 341 -35.14 -6.75 -1.10
N ASP A 342 -35.75 -6.96 -2.25
CA ASP A 342 -35.16 -6.83 -3.59
C ASP A 342 -34.96 -5.37 -4.04
N GLN A 343 -35.60 -4.41 -3.37
CA GLN A 343 -35.43 -2.97 -3.62
C GLN A 343 -34.37 -2.32 -2.72
N PHE A 344 -33.86 -3.03 -1.71
CA PHE A 344 -32.88 -2.46 -0.78
C PHE A 344 -31.57 -2.14 -1.48
N LEU A 345 -31.13 -0.89 -1.33
CA LEU A 345 -29.88 -0.42 -1.87
C LEU A 345 -28.75 -0.56 -0.85
N GLN A 346 -27.58 -0.96 -1.34
CA GLN A 346 -26.34 -0.91 -0.59
C GLN A 346 -25.87 0.55 -0.44
N PRO A 347 -25.15 0.88 0.64
CA PRO A 347 -24.63 2.23 0.86
C PRO A 347 -23.83 2.80 -0.32
N SER A 348 -23.10 1.96 -1.05
CA SER A 348 -22.37 2.35 -2.27
C SER A 348 -23.29 2.80 -3.42
N GLN A 349 -24.44 2.14 -3.61
CA GLN A 349 -25.42 2.49 -4.64
C GLN A 349 -26.09 3.84 -4.32
N ILE A 350 -26.35 4.10 -3.04
CA ILE A 350 -26.91 5.37 -2.56
C ILE A 350 -25.90 6.51 -2.72
N ALA A 351 -24.63 6.28 -2.35
CA ALA A 351 -23.56 7.26 -2.52
C ALA A 351 -23.38 7.67 -3.99
N SER A 352 -23.41 6.71 -4.91
CA SER A 352 -23.35 6.96 -6.36
C SER A 352 -24.57 7.76 -6.87
N PHE A 353 -25.76 7.49 -6.36
CA PHE A 353 -26.97 8.24 -6.72
C PHE A 353 -26.92 9.69 -6.25
N PHE A 354 -26.48 9.93 -5.01
CA PHE A 354 -26.32 11.29 -4.47
C PHE A 354 -25.26 12.10 -5.22
N ALA A 355 -24.14 11.47 -5.61
CA ALA A 355 -23.13 12.12 -6.45
C ALA A 355 -23.71 12.65 -7.77
N ARG A 356 -24.58 11.85 -8.42
CA ARG A 356 -25.27 12.25 -9.66
C ARG A 356 -26.24 13.41 -9.44
N LEU A 357 -27.05 13.37 -8.38
CA LEU A 357 -27.98 14.46 -8.04
C LEU A 357 -27.25 15.79 -7.81
N SER A 358 -26.09 15.77 -7.15
CA SER A 358 -25.28 16.97 -6.94
C SER A 358 -24.75 17.58 -8.25
N VAL A 359 -24.36 16.75 -9.23
CA VAL A 359 -23.91 17.23 -10.54
C VAL A 359 -25.07 17.82 -11.35
N MET A 360 -26.24 17.19 -11.31
CA MET A 360 -27.45 17.68 -12.00
C MET A 360 -27.97 18.99 -11.39
N SER A 361 -27.94 19.10 -10.06
CA SER A 361 -28.30 20.33 -9.33
C SER A 361 -27.40 21.52 -9.73
N LYS A 362 -26.09 21.30 -9.87
CA LYS A 362 -25.13 22.34 -10.31
C LYS A 362 -25.34 22.81 -11.75
N LYS A 363 -25.93 21.99 -12.63
CA LYS A 363 -26.22 22.35 -14.03
C LYS A 363 -27.52 23.17 -14.19
N THR A 364 -28.37 23.24 -13.18
CA THR A 364 -29.74 23.78 -13.29
C THR A 364 -29.93 25.09 -12.50
N ALA A 365 -28.98 26.02 -12.61
CA ALA A 365 -29.23 27.41 -12.20
C ALA A 365 -30.15 28.10 -13.24
N PRO A 366 -31.06 29.01 -12.83
CA PRO A 366 -32.37 29.15 -13.47
C PRO A 366 -32.36 29.92 -14.81
N GLN A 367 -32.98 29.33 -15.82
CA GLN A 367 -34.11 29.98 -16.51
C GLN A 367 -35.32 29.04 -16.43
N GLN A 368 -36.44 29.58 -15.97
CA GLN A 368 -37.71 28.87 -15.83
C GLN A 368 -38.17 28.33 -17.18
N GLY A 369 -38.48 27.03 -17.23
CA GLY A 369 -39.13 26.40 -18.37
C GLY A 369 -39.17 24.89 -18.20
N THR A 370 -40.37 24.35 -18.00
CA THR A 370 -40.72 22.94 -18.13
C THR A 370 -40.19 22.41 -19.47
N LEU A 371 -39.34 21.37 -19.47
CA LEU A 371 -39.08 20.54 -20.66
C LEU A 371 -38.31 19.26 -20.28
N ASP A 372 -38.71 18.18 -20.96
CA ASP A 372 -38.35 16.78 -20.75
C ASP A 372 -36.84 16.49 -20.78
N LEU A 373 -36.45 15.51 -19.95
CA LEU A 373 -35.09 14.97 -19.88
C LEU A 373 -34.72 14.27 -21.22
N PRO A 374 -33.56 14.58 -21.84
CA PRO A 374 -33.02 13.74 -22.90
C PRO A 374 -32.46 12.45 -22.30
N GLU A 375 -32.91 11.31 -22.81
CA GLU A 375 -32.29 9.99 -22.59
C GLU A 375 -30.95 9.92 -23.35
N GLU A 376 -29.79 10.10 -22.72
CA GLU A 376 -28.52 9.66 -23.34
C GLU A 376 -27.45 9.13 -22.35
N ASN A 377 -27.17 7.82 -22.55
CA ASN A 377 -25.92 7.05 -22.47
C ASN A 377 -25.05 7.06 -21.19
N ASP A 378 -25.24 5.99 -20.39
CA ASP A 378 -24.43 5.57 -19.23
C ASP A 378 -23.08 4.87 -19.60
N ASP A 379 -22.69 4.81 -20.87
CA ASP A 379 -21.62 3.90 -21.33
C ASP A 379 -20.18 4.38 -21.11
N ASP A 380 -19.92 5.68 -20.95
CA ASP A 380 -18.53 6.19 -20.83
C ASP A 380 -17.94 6.10 -19.41
N LEU A 381 -18.76 5.91 -18.38
CA LEU A 381 -18.28 5.97 -16.99
C LEU A 381 -17.85 4.60 -16.44
N PHE A 382 -18.37 3.49 -16.98
CA PHE A 382 -18.05 2.14 -16.51
C PHE A 382 -16.62 1.70 -16.82
N ASN A 383 -16.04 2.20 -17.93
CA ASN A 383 -14.64 1.94 -18.29
C ASN A 383 -13.66 2.70 -17.37
N ILE A 384 -14.05 3.88 -16.88
CA ILE A 384 -13.23 4.70 -15.98
C ILE A 384 -13.27 4.16 -14.53
N ILE A 385 -14.42 3.64 -14.09
CA ILE A 385 -14.56 3.07 -12.73
C ILE A 385 -13.85 1.72 -12.60
N ARG A 386 -13.81 0.89 -13.66
CA ARG A 386 -13.09 -0.40 -13.66
C ARG A 386 -11.58 -0.24 -13.49
N GLU A 387 -10.99 0.88 -13.91
CA GLU A 387 -9.56 1.18 -13.68
C GLU A 387 -9.27 1.69 -12.25
N ILE A 388 -10.30 2.10 -11.50
CA ILE A 388 -10.15 2.70 -10.17
C ILE A 388 -10.51 1.72 -9.03
N GLU A 389 -11.26 0.66 -9.29
CA GLU A 389 -11.77 -0.26 -8.25
C GLU A 389 -11.02 -1.60 -8.07
N GLU A 390 -9.94 -1.91 -8.80
CA GLU A 390 -9.15 -3.13 -8.56
C GLU A 390 -7.98 -2.96 -7.55
N GLY A 391 -8.00 -1.93 -6.72
CA GLY A 391 -6.99 -1.69 -5.70
C GLY A 391 -7.52 -1.79 -4.27
N GLU A 392 -7.21 -2.91 -3.62
CA GLU A 392 -7.10 -3.10 -2.16
C GLU A 392 -8.36 -3.47 -1.35
N ILE A 393 -8.39 -4.69 -0.79
CA ILE A 393 -8.69 -4.93 0.63
C ILE A 393 -7.81 -6.09 1.19
N HIS A 394 -7.15 -5.79 2.31
CA HIS A 394 -6.51 -6.63 3.34
C HIS A 394 -5.24 -7.43 3.02
N ASN A 395 -4.11 -6.95 3.56
CA ASN A 395 -3.46 -7.61 4.70
C ASN A 395 -2.43 -6.66 5.33
N CYS A 396 -2.23 -6.74 6.64
CA CYS A 396 -1.10 -6.12 7.31
C CYS A 396 0.20 -6.82 6.88
N THR A 397 1.35 -6.14 6.80
CA THR A 397 2.61 -6.89 6.87
C THR A 397 3.73 -6.13 7.59
N ILE A 398 4.22 -6.81 8.62
CA ILE A 398 5.45 -6.57 9.37
C ILE A 398 6.63 -6.72 8.39
N ASN A 399 7.72 -5.96 8.59
CA ASN A 399 8.87 -5.97 7.68
C ASN A 399 9.69 -7.27 7.87
N LEU A 400 9.31 -8.35 7.18
CA LEU A 400 9.92 -9.67 7.36
C LEU A 400 11.14 -9.88 6.46
N LYS A 401 12.19 -10.51 7.00
CA LYS A 401 13.42 -10.88 6.30
C LYS A 401 13.43 -12.35 5.89
N GLU A 402 13.78 -12.64 4.63
CA GLU A 402 14.00 -14.01 4.17
C GLU A 402 15.29 -14.59 4.79
N VAL A 403 15.16 -15.68 5.56
CA VAL A 403 16.29 -16.30 6.29
C VAL A 403 16.71 -17.67 5.74
N ALA A 404 15.94 -18.24 4.82
CA ALA A 404 16.20 -19.56 4.22
C ALA A 404 17.17 -19.53 3.02
N HIS A 405 17.45 -18.36 2.45
CA HIS A 405 18.24 -18.25 1.22
C HIS A 405 19.66 -18.84 1.37
N ASN A 406 20.06 -19.71 0.44
CA ASN A 406 21.33 -20.44 0.40
C ASN A 406 21.66 -21.23 1.69
N LYS A 407 20.63 -21.63 2.44
CA LYS A 407 20.81 -22.42 3.65
C LYS A 407 20.96 -23.92 3.35
N PRO A 408 21.69 -24.67 4.19
CA PRO A 408 21.75 -26.13 4.08
C PRO A 408 20.35 -26.72 4.09
N SER A 409 20.06 -27.59 3.12
CA SER A 409 18.77 -28.25 3.01
C SER A 409 18.94 -29.69 2.54
N GLU A 410 18.01 -30.52 2.96
CA GLU A 410 17.97 -31.95 2.70
C GLU A 410 16.56 -32.36 2.29
N GLN A 411 16.44 -33.50 1.63
CA GLN A 411 15.15 -34.08 1.28
C GLN A 411 15.22 -35.59 1.46
N SER A 412 14.07 -36.23 1.67
CA SER A 412 13.96 -37.67 1.96
C SER A 412 14.64 -38.54 0.90
N SER A 413 14.49 -38.18 -0.36
CA SER A 413 15.15 -38.84 -1.49
C SER A 413 15.33 -37.88 -2.66
N VAL A 414 16.25 -38.18 -3.58
CA VAL A 414 16.54 -37.33 -4.74
C VAL A 414 16.22 -38.10 -6.02
N TYR A 415 15.19 -37.67 -6.76
CA TYR A 415 14.76 -38.34 -8.00
C TYR A 415 15.81 -38.23 -9.12
N SER A 416 16.51 -37.09 -9.18
CA SER A 416 17.61 -36.87 -10.12
C SER A 416 18.62 -35.91 -9.51
N ALA A 417 19.91 -36.08 -9.78
CA ALA A 417 20.97 -35.18 -9.33
C ALA A 417 20.74 -33.71 -9.73
N ARG A 418 19.91 -33.47 -10.76
CA ARG A 418 19.46 -32.11 -11.08
C ARG A 418 18.58 -31.55 -9.96
N HIS A 419 17.66 -32.30 -9.37
CA HIS A 419 16.66 -31.77 -8.43
C HIS A 419 17.05 -31.90 -6.94
N SER A 420 18.26 -31.45 -6.59
CA SER A 420 18.76 -31.44 -5.20
C SER A 420 17.99 -30.49 -4.28
N ALA A 421 17.99 -30.77 -2.99
CA ALA A 421 17.24 -30.01 -1.97
C ALA A 421 17.57 -28.50 -1.94
N SER A 422 18.82 -28.13 -2.21
CA SER A 422 19.29 -26.74 -2.24
C SER A 422 18.57 -25.85 -3.25
N ARG A 423 17.95 -26.45 -4.28
CA ARG A 423 17.21 -25.70 -5.31
C ARG A 423 16.00 -24.95 -4.77
N ALA A 424 15.39 -25.42 -3.68
CA ALA A 424 14.28 -24.73 -3.04
C ALA A 424 14.67 -23.37 -2.43
N VAL A 425 15.97 -23.11 -2.19
CA VAL A 425 16.47 -21.92 -1.48
C VAL A 425 17.54 -21.15 -2.25
N ASP A 426 17.78 -21.50 -3.52
CA ASP A 426 18.84 -20.93 -4.36
C ASP A 426 18.47 -19.58 -5.01
N GLY A 427 17.21 -19.14 -4.86
CA GLY A 427 16.71 -17.87 -5.41
C GLY A 427 16.37 -17.87 -6.90
N HIS A 428 16.52 -19.00 -7.61
CA HIS A 428 16.26 -19.10 -9.05
C HIS A 428 14.80 -19.48 -9.34
N VAL A 429 14.14 -18.76 -10.25
CA VAL A 429 12.72 -18.94 -10.59
C VAL A 429 12.46 -20.07 -11.59
N LYS A 430 13.40 -21.00 -11.76
CA LYS A 430 13.25 -22.19 -12.63
C LYS A 430 13.80 -23.48 -12.00
N SER A 431 14.51 -23.36 -10.88
CA SER A 431 15.01 -24.50 -10.11
C SER A 431 13.88 -25.07 -9.27
N PHE A 432 13.83 -26.40 -9.12
CA PHE A 432 12.87 -27.08 -8.26
C PHE A 432 13.48 -28.35 -7.70
N ILE A 433 12.97 -28.77 -6.54
CA ILE A 433 13.31 -30.05 -5.90
C ILE A 433 12.36 -31.14 -6.38
N HIS A 434 12.80 -32.39 -6.30
CA HIS A 434 11.98 -33.53 -6.66
C HIS A 434 12.44 -34.77 -5.89
N THR A 435 11.57 -35.31 -5.04
CA THR A 435 11.80 -36.60 -4.35
C THR A 435 11.32 -37.77 -5.21
N ASN A 436 11.69 -38.99 -4.86
CA ASN A 436 10.99 -40.16 -5.38
C ASN A 436 9.55 -40.19 -4.88
N ILE A 437 8.72 -41.05 -5.50
CA ILE A 437 7.42 -41.39 -4.95
C ILE A 437 7.67 -42.34 -3.78
N GLU A 438 7.35 -41.89 -2.58
CA GLU A 438 7.62 -42.62 -1.35
C GLU A 438 6.58 -42.29 -0.28
N GLN A 439 6.59 -43.03 0.83
CA GLN A 439 5.71 -42.72 1.95
C GLN A 439 6.25 -41.49 2.69
N SER A 440 5.40 -40.47 2.80
CA SER A 440 5.68 -39.22 3.51
C SER A 440 6.98 -38.52 3.10
N PRO A 441 7.17 -38.17 1.81
CA PRO A 441 8.37 -37.47 1.36
C PRO A 441 8.49 -36.13 2.08
N TYR A 442 9.73 -35.73 2.35
CA TYR A 442 9.98 -34.47 3.03
C TYR A 442 11.13 -33.66 2.42
N TRP A 443 11.07 -32.36 2.66
CA TRP A 443 12.17 -31.42 2.47
C TRP A 443 12.38 -30.64 3.76
N ILE A 444 13.63 -30.38 4.15
CA ILE A 444 13.98 -29.66 5.37
C ILE A 444 15.11 -28.68 5.10
N VAL A 445 15.06 -27.52 5.76
CA VAL A 445 16.14 -26.52 5.74
C VAL A 445 16.63 -26.23 7.16
N ASP A 446 17.95 -26.18 7.33
CA ASP A 446 18.63 -25.68 8.53
C ASP A 446 18.98 -24.20 8.34
N LEU A 447 18.30 -23.32 9.08
CA LEU A 447 18.50 -21.88 8.98
C LEU A 447 19.85 -21.42 9.60
N GLY A 448 20.55 -22.32 10.30
CA GLY A 448 21.87 -22.15 10.90
C GLY A 448 21.88 -21.50 12.28
N LYS A 449 20.78 -20.84 12.66
CA LYS A 449 20.52 -20.31 14.01
C LYS A 449 19.03 -20.25 14.26
N ASN A 450 18.66 -19.98 15.51
CA ASN A 450 17.27 -19.83 15.92
C ASN A 450 16.70 -18.48 15.43
N TYR A 451 15.47 -18.52 14.94
CA TYR A 451 14.73 -17.39 14.39
C TYR A 451 13.29 -17.42 14.90
N GLN A 452 12.64 -16.26 14.95
CA GLN A 452 11.21 -16.15 15.19
C GLN A 452 10.48 -16.12 13.84
N ILE A 453 10.13 -17.29 13.31
CA ILE A 453 9.52 -17.36 11.97
C ILE A 453 8.07 -16.90 12.04
N GLN A 454 7.76 -15.80 11.36
CA GLN A 454 6.40 -15.25 11.28
C GLN A 454 5.64 -15.84 10.10
N GLN A 455 6.34 -16.13 9.01
CA GLN A 455 5.70 -16.55 7.78
C GLN A 455 6.56 -17.51 6.96
N ILE A 456 5.91 -18.47 6.30
CA ILE A 456 6.52 -19.37 5.31
C ILE A 456 5.80 -19.19 3.98
N LYS A 457 6.57 -18.99 2.90
CA LYS A 457 6.05 -18.92 1.53
C LYS A 457 6.60 -20.09 0.71
N ILE A 458 5.72 -20.87 0.09
CA ILE A 458 6.08 -22.01 -0.76
C ILE A 458 5.64 -21.69 -2.18
N PHE A 459 6.54 -21.88 -3.15
CA PHE A 459 6.25 -21.72 -4.56
C PHE A 459 6.14 -23.09 -5.21
N ASN A 460 4.97 -23.40 -5.76
CA ASN A 460 4.75 -24.65 -6.47
C ASN A 460 5.46 -24.63 -7.83
N LYS A 461 5.75 -25.83 -8.35
CA LYS A 461 6.44 -26.03 -9.63
C LYS A 461 5.66 -25.37 -10.79
N ASN A 462 6.39 -24.72 -11.69
CA ASN A 462 5.85 -24.10 -12.90
C ASN A 462 6.63 -24.50 -14.16
N ASP A 463 6.45 -25.73 -14.63
CA ASP A 463 7.14 -26.27 -15.82
C ASP A 463 6.22 -26.45 -17.03
N GLY A 464 4.98 -25.96 -16.96
CA GLY A 464 3.99 -26.07 -18.05
C GLY A 464 3.24 -27.41 -18.08
N ASP A 465 3.58 -28.38 -17.24
CA ASP A 465 2.85 -29.66 -17.13
C ASP A 465 1.89 -29.65 -15.94
N LYS A 466 0.59 -29.49 -16.24
CA LYS A 466 -0.50 -29.48 -15.25
C LYS A 466 -0.51 -30.73 -14.37
N SER A 467 -0.15 -31.90 -14.91
CA SER A 467 -0.22 -33.19 -14.18
C SER A 467 0.82 -33.29 -13.06
N THR A 468 1.88 -32.46 -13.11
CA THR A 468 2.90 -32.40 -12.06
C THR A 468 2.65 -31.30 -11.05
N GLY A 469 1.95 -30.22 -11.43
CA GLY A 469 1.58 -29.13 -10.53
C GLY A 469 0.64 -29.57 -9.41
N GLU A 470 -0.32 -30.45 -9.71
CA GLU A 470 -1.33 -30.92 -8.74
C GLU A 470 -0.79 -31.90 -7.67
N ARG A 471 0.50 -32.27 -7.74
CA ARG A 471 1.09 -33.24 -6.79
C ARG A 471 1.44 -32.62 -5.44
N LEU A 472 1.61 -31.30 -5.36
CA LEU A 472 1.81 -30.63 -4.07
C LEU A 472 0.46 -30.51 -3.37
N ARG A 473 0.21 -31.47 -2.48
CA ARG A 473 -1.01 -31.61 -1.68
C ARG A 473 -0.71 -32.29 -0.36
N ASP A 474 -1.65 -32.18 0.57
CA ASP A 474 -1.62 -32.82 1.88
C ASP A 474 -0.28 -32.59 2.63
N LEU A 475 0.20 -31.34 2.65
CA LEU A 475 1.50 -30.92 3.15
C LEU A 475 1.43 -30.39 4.59
N ASP A 476 2.15 -31.05 5.51
CA ASP A 476 2.46 -30.56 6.85
C ASP A 476 3.69 -29.66 6.83
N ILE A 477 3.54 -28.47 7.40
CA ILE A 477 4.60 -27.48 7.56
C ILE A 477 5.01 -27.49 9.02
N MET A 478 6.17 -28.08 9.31
CA MET A 478 6.70 -28.24 10.65
C MET A 478 7.87 -27.30 10.91
N ILE A 479 7.97 -26.79 12.14
CA ILE A 479 8.99 -25.85 12.56
C ILE A 479 9.52 -26.24 13.95
N GLY A 480 10.82 -26.08 14.18
CA GLY A 480 11.36 -26.31 15.52
C GLY A 480 12.84 -25.97 15.69
N PRO A 481 13.35 -25.96 16.93
CA PRO A 481 14.77 -25.75 17.23
C PRO A 481 15.66 -26.96 16.85
N SER A 482 15.09 -28.15 16.67
CA SER A 482 15.84 -29.38 16.31
C SER A 482 14.93 -30.41 15.63
N HIS A 483 15.52 -31.42 14.97
CA HIS A 483 14.79 -32.50 14.30
C HIS A 483 13.80 -33.26 15.21
N ASN A 484 14.10 -33.34 16.51
CA ASN A 484 13.28 -34.08 17.50
C ASN A 484 12.26 -33.19 18.23
N LYS A 485 12.28 -31.88 18.00
CA LYS A 485 11.40 -30.91 18.66
C LYS A 485 10.74 -30.03 17.59
N MET A 486 10.00 -30.65 16.68
CA MET A 486 9.24 -29.95 15.65
C MET A 486 7.75 -29.95 15.99
N GLN A 487 7.08 -28.82 15.72
CA GLN A 487 5.64 -28.67 15.82
C GLN A 487 5.06 -28.29 14.46
N ILE A 488 3.82 -28.69 14.19
CA ILE A 488 3.12 -28.31 12.96
C ILE A 488 2.73 -26.82 13.10
N CYS A 489 3.25 -25.97 12.22
CA CYS A 489 2.82 -24.59 12.06
C CYS A 489 1.53 -24.50 11.24
N ALA A 490 1.46 -25.23 10.12
CA ALA A 490 0.32 -25.17 9.22
C ALA A 490 0.18 -26.50 8.46
N HIS A 491 -1.05 -26.79 8.03
CA HIS A 491 -1.38 -27.92 7.16
C HIS A 491 -2.03 -27.41 5.89
N TYR A 492 -1.65 -27.98 4.75
CA TYR A 492 -2.17 -27.63 3.43
C TYR A 492 -2.72 -28.85 2.71
N VAL A 493 -4.04 -28.90 2.52
CA VAL A 493 -4.71 -30.06 1.89
C VAL A 493 -4.43 -30.15 0.38
N GLY A 494 -4.27 -29.02 -0.31
CA GLY A 494 -4.07 -29.00 -1.77
C GLY A 494 -5.27 -29.51 -2.59
N PRO A 495 -5.08 -29.74 -3.90
CA PRO A 495 -3.83 -29.61 -4.65
C PRO A 495 -3.50 -28.14 -5.01
N ALA A 496 -2.22 -27.81 -5.00
CA ALA A 496 -1.75 -26.50 -5.46
C ALA A 496 -1.81 -26.39 -6.99
N LYS A 497 -2.15 -25.20 -7.49
CA LYS A 497 -2.12 -24.90 -8.93
C LYS A 497 -0.67 -24.78 -9.42
N LEU A 498 -0.49 -24.98 -10.72
CA LEU A 498 0.81 -24.79 -11.38
C LEU A 498 1.32 -23.37 -11.13
N GLY A 499 2.52 -23.25 -10.56
CA GLY A 499 3.13 -21.96 -10.22
C GLY A 499 2.38 -21.15 -9.15
N GLU A 500 1.57 -21.80 -8.31
CA GLU A 500 0.90 -21.11 -7.20
C GLU A 500 1.89 -20.74 -6.08
N TYR A 501 1.68 -19.56 -5.50
CA TYR A 501 2.32 -19.14 -4.25
C TYR A 501 1.42 -19.46 -3.07
N LEU A 502 1.87 -20.37 -2.22
CA LEU A 502 1.23 -20.69 -0.96
C LEU A 502 1.89 -19.89 0.17
N GLN A 503 1.09 -19.29 1.03
CA GLN A 503 1.55 -18.44 2.13
C GLN A 503 0.92 -18.90 3.43
N PHE A 504 1.76 -19.14 4.43
CA PHE A 504 1.37 -19.64 5.74
C PHE A 504 1.94 -18.73 6.82
N THR A 505 1.10 -18.35 7.77
CA THR A 505 1.50 -17.58 8.96
C THR A 505 1.68 -18.55 10.11
N CYS A 506 2.80 -18.43 10.84
CA CYS A 506 3.09 -19.28 11.99
C CYS A 506 2.94 -18.44 13.26
N GLU A 507 1.89 -18.69 14.02
CA GLU A 507 1.66 -17.97 15.26
C GLU A 507 2.48 -18.59 16.41
N HIS A 508 3.14 -17.75 17.21
CA HIS A 508 3.78 -18.12 18.48
C HIS A 508 4.98 -19.10 18.42
N VAL A 509 5.75 -19.14 17.32
CA VAL A 509 6.98 -19.96 17.26
C VAL A 509 8.24 -19.12 17.55
N GLU A 510 8.63 -19.08 18.82
CA GLU A 510 9.91 -18.54 19.26
C GLU A 510 10.99 -19.63 19.13
N ASN A 511 12.15 -19.28 18.55
CA ASN A 511 13.34 -20.14 18.44
C ASN A 511 13.27 -21.32 17.44
N ALA A 512 12.84 -21.05 16.20
CA ALA A 512 12.91 -21.99 15.09
C ALA A 512 14.27 -21.99 14.39
N ARG A 513 14.94 -23.13 14.30
CA ARG A 513 16.14 -23.32 13.46
C ARG A 513 15.84 -24.12 12.20
N TYR A 514 14.89 -25.04 12.27
CA TYR A 514 14.57 -25.94 11.18
C TYR A 514 13.14 -25.72 10.72
N VAL A 515 12.94 -25.76 9.41
CA VAL A 515 11.62 -25.78 8.77
C VAL A 515 11.55 -27.01 7.87
N LYS A 516 10.55 -27.85 8.08
CA LYS A 516 10.35 -29.11 7.39
C LYS A 516 8.97 -29.13 6.71
N LEU A 517 8.94 -29.54 5.47
CA LEU A 517 7.74 -29.72 4.66
C LEU A 517 7.57 -31.23 4.44
N VAL A 518 6.44 -31.79 4.85
CA VAL A 518 6.18 -33.24 4.78
C VAL A 518 4.86 -33.48 4.07
N SER A 519 4.84 -34.20 2.97
CA SER A 519 3.56 -34.65 2.41
C SER A 519 3.02 -35.81 3.24
N THR A 520 1.73 -35.84 3.52
CA THR A 520 1.06 -36.92 4.24
C THR A 520 0.52 -37.92 3.22
N GLY A 521 0.98 -39.17 3.29
CA GLY A 521 0.63 -40.23 2.32
C GLY A 521 1.75 -40.60 1.34
N THR A 522 1.44 -41.47 0.37
CA THR A 522 2.40 -41.93 -0.64
C THR A 522 2.38 -41.01 -1.86
N ASN A 523 3.39 -40.16 -2.01
CA ASN A 523 3.49 -39.22 -3.14
C ASN A 523 4.96 -38.79 -3.32
N CYS A 524 5.26 -37.85 -4.23
CA CYS A 524 6.54 -37.15 -4.29
C CYS A 524 6.38 -35.69 -3.87
N CYS A 525 7.39 -35.14 -3.18
CA CYS A 525 7.45 -33.72 -2.85
C CYS A 525 8.16 -32.99 -4.00
N MET A 526 7.42 -32.08 -4.65
CA MET A 526 7.92 -31.19 -5.68
C MET A 526 7.54 -29.76 -5.33
N LEU A 527 8.55 -28.93 -5.07
CA LEU A 527 8.35 -27.50 -4.92
C LEU A 527 9.50 -26.75 -5.57
N GLN A 528 9.19 -25.54 -6.00
CA GLN A 528 10.12 -24.70 -6.71
C GLN A 528 10.93 -23.85 -5.75
N ARG A 529 10.28 -23.28 -4.74
CA ARG A 529 10.94 -22.43 -3.76
C ARG A 529 10.29 -22.52 -2.39
N SER A 530 11.08 -22.41 -1.34
CA SER A 530 10.62 -22.22 0.04
C SER A 530 11.31 -20.99 0.63
N LYS A 531 10.52 -20.06 1.16
CA LYS A 531 11.00 -18.89 1.89
C LYS A 531 10.54 -18.96 3.33
N CYS A 532 11.46 -18.79 4.26
CA CYS A 532 11.16 -18.58 5.68
C CYS A 532 11.39 -17.10 5.99
N MET A 533 10.38 -16.44 6.52
CA MET A 533 10.34 -15.00 6.78
C MET A 533 10.28 -14.77 8.29
N GLN A 534 11.21 -14.00 8.83
CA GLN A 534 11.28 -13.60 10.24
C GLN A 534 11.04 -12.12 10.40
#